data_AF-A0A7V0YGK9-F1
#
_entry.id   AF-A0A7V0YGK9-F1
#
_cell.length_a   1.000
_cell.length_b   1.000
_cell.length_c   1.000
_cell.angle_alpha   90.00
_cell.angle_beta   90.00
_cell.angle_gamma   90.00
#
_symmetry.space_group_name_H-M   'P 1'
#
loop_
_entity.id
_entity.type
_entity.pdbx_description
1 polymer ?
#
loop_
_entity_poly.entity_id
_entity_poly.type
_entity_poly.pdbx_seq_one_letter_code
_entity_poly.pdbx_strand_id
1 'polypeptide(L)'
;MKKSTIIVLVILSLVLLSLIAIIVIGLSGPATNIIEPGNIIAFIPLSGTIAEDIDSSVFSAGAGITPKFVRHRLEEVEDNPNVKAIILKINSPGGSVGASQEIA
;
A
#
# COMPACT_ATOMS: atom_id res chain seq x y z
N MET A 1 -5.58 61.95 -24.30
CA MET A 1 -5.84 61.31 -22.99
C MET A 1 -6.65 60.02 -23.07
N LYS A 2 -7.65 59.88 -23.96
CA LYS A 2 -8.50 58.65 -24.05
C LYS A 2 -7.80 57.39 -24.57
N LYS A 3 -6.79 57.55 -25.45
CA LYS A 3 -6.08 56.42 -26.09
C LYS A 3 -5.20 55.64 -25.11
N SER A 4 -4.55 56.31 -24.16
CA SER A 4 -3.74 55.66 -23.12
C SER A 4 -4.58 54.88 -22.12
N THR A 5 -5.78 55.36 -21.78
CA THR A 5 -6.73 54.64 -20.91
C THR A 5 -7.21 53.33 -21.54
N ILE A 6 -7.44 53.31 -22.87
CA ILE A 6 -7.81 52.10 -23.61
C ILE A 6 -6.68 51.06 -23.57
N ILE A 7 -5.43 51.50 -23.77
CA ILE A 7 -4.25 50.61 -23.75
C ILE A 7 -4.08 49.97 -22.37
N VAL A 8 -4.23 50.75 -21.29
CA VAL A 8 -4.13 50.24 -19.91
C VAL A 8 -5.22 49.22 -19.61
N LEU A 9 -6.44 49.43 -20.10
CA LEU A 9 -7.57 48.53 -19.88
C LEU A 9 -7.39 47.20 -20.63
N VAL A 10 -6.83 47.25 -21.84
CA VAL A 10 -6.49 46.04 -22.62
C VAL A 10 -5.40 45.22 -21.93
N ILE A 11 -4.34 45.87 -21.44
CA ILE A 11 -3.26 45.18 -20.72
C ILE A 11 -3.80 44.55 -19.43
N LEU A 12 -4.63 45.27 -18.67
CA LEU A 12 -5.22 44.76 -17.43
C LEU A 12 -6.13 43.53 -17.69
N SER A 13 -6.93 43.57 -18.76
CA SER A 13 -7.75 42.45 -19.21
C SER A 13 -6.89 41.22 -19.55
N LEU A 14 -5.78 41.42 -20.27
CA LEU A 14 -4.91 40.33 -20.71
C LEU A 14 -4.15 39.68 -19.54
N VAL A 15 -3.74 40.49 -18.55
CA VAL A 15 -3.13 40.00 -17.30
C VAL A 15 -4.15 39.20 -16.48
N LEU A 16 -5.40 39.68 -16.38
CA LEU A 16 -6.45 38.99 -15.63
C LEU A 16 -6.80 37.64 -16.28
N LEU A 17 -6.87 37.60 -17.61
CA LEU A 17 -7.12 36.37 -18.36
C LEU A 17 -6.00 35.33 -18.18
N SER A 18 -4.74 35.78 -18.17
CA SER A 18 -3.57 34.94 -17.90
C SER A 18 -3.61 34.32 -16.50
N LEU A 19 -4.02 35.10 -15.49
CA LEU A 19 -4.15 34.62 -14.11
C LEU A 19 -5.24 33.55 -13.98
N ILE A 20 -6.36 33.74 -14.66
CA ILE A 20 -7.48 32.77 -14.67
C ILE A 20 -7.05 31.47 -15.38
N ALA A 21 -6.30 31.56 -16.47
CA ALA A 21 -5.82 30.38 -17.19
C ALA A 21 -4.92 29.49 -16.31
N ILE A 22 -4.04 30.08 -15.51
CA ILE A 22 -3.18 29.34 -14.57
C ILE A 22 -4.02 28.61 -13.51
N ILE A 23 -5.08 29.24 -13.00
CA ILE A 23 -5.97 28.63 -12.00
C ILE A 23 -6.75 27.46 -12.60
N VAL A 24 -7.27 27.62 -13.82
CA VAL A 24 -8.02 26.56 -14.52
C VAL A 24 -7.13 25.35 -14.81
N ILE A 25 -5.88 25.56 -15.24
CA ILE A 25 -4.92 24.49 -15.50
C ILE A 25 -4.41 23.87 -14.19
N GLY A 26 -4.17 24.67 -13.15
CA GLY A 26 -3.74 24.18 -11.84
C GLY A 26 -4.81 23.34 -11.12
N LEU A 27 -6.09 23.64 -11.35
CA LEU A 27 -7.21 22.85 -10.85
C LEU A 27 -7.46 21.59 -11.71
N SER A 28 -7.15 21.68 -13.00
CA SER A 28 -7.14 20.56 -13.95
C SER A 28 -5.77 19.88 -13.91
N GLY A 29 -5.40 19.32 -12.76
CA GLY A 29 -4.17 18.54 -12.62
C GLY A 29 -4.03 17.51 -13.76
N PRO A 30 -2.79 17.15 -14.17
CA PRO A 30 -2.60 16.19 -15.23
C PRO A 30 -3.41 14.94 -14.92
N ALA A 31 -4.28 14.55 -15.85
CA ALA A 31 -4.95 13.25 -15.80
C ALA A 31 -3.87 12.19 -15.95
N THR A 32 -3.21 11.87 -14.84
CA THR A 32 -2.35 10.71 -14.76
C THR A 32 -3.29 9.53 -15.00
N ASN A 33 -3.01 8.76 -16.05
CA ASN A 33 -3.53 7.41 -16.13
C ASN A 33 -2.90 6.67 -14.96
N ILE A 34 -3.54 6.75 -13.80
CA ILE A 34 -3.25 5.92 -12.64
C ILE A 34 -3.51 4.50 -13.12
N ILE A 35 -2.44 3.81 -13.50
CA ILE A 35 -2.47 2.36 -13.65
C ILE A 35 -2.85 1.88 -12.26
N GLU A 36 -4.13 1.55 -12.07
CA GLU A 36 -4.56 0.90 -10.84
C GLU A 36 -3.67 -0.34 -10.67
N PRO A 37 -2.98 -0.47 -9.53
CA PRO A 37 -2.20 -1.66 -9.27
C PRO A 37 -3.13 -2.86 -9.42
N GLY A 38 -2.83 -3.72 -10.39
CA GLY A 38 -3.68 -4.86 -10.71
C GLY A 38 -3.90 -5.75 -9.49
N ASN A 39 -4.92 -6.59 -9.52
CA ASN A 39 -5.23 -7.52 -8.43
C ASN A 39 -4.02 -8.40 -8.11
N ILE A 40 -3.62 -8.43 -6.83
CA ILE A 40 -2.49 -9.18 -6.30
C ILE A 40 -3.00 -10.41 -5.53
N ILE A 41 -2.28 -11.52 -5.65
CA ILE A 41 -2.43 -12.68 -4.78
C ILE A 41 -1.19 -12.75 -3.89
N ALA A 42 -1.37 -12.61 -2.57
CA ALA A 42 -0.28 -12.70 -1.62
C ALA A 42 0.13 -14.15 -1.38
N PHE A 43 1.43 -14.45 -1.35
CA PHE A 43 1.96 -15.79 -1.12
C PHE A 43 2.81 -15.81 0.15
N ILE A 44 2.36 -16.55 1.17
CA ILE A 44 2.98 -16.61 2.49
C ILE A 44 3.50 -18.04 2.73
N PRO A 45 4.81 -18.30 2.60
CA PRO A 45 5.39 -19.59 2.93
C PRO A 45 5.58 -19.73 4.44
N LEU A 46 4.98 -20.76 5.01
CA LEU A 46 5.11 -21.16 6.41
C LEU A 46 5.87 -22.48 6.44
N SER A 47 7.00 -22.55 7.13
CA SER A 47 7.82 -23.76 7.22
C SER A 47 8.33 -23.96 8.63
N GLY A 48 8.41 -25.22 9.05
CA GLY A 48 8.89 -25.60 10.37
C GLY A 48 7.79 -25.97 11.36
N THR A 49 8.20 -26.29 12.59
CA THR A 49 7.31 -26.74 13.68
C THR A 49 6.39 -25.62 14.15
N ILE A 50 5.15 -25.94 14.47
CA ILE A 50 4.19 -24.99 15.05
C ILE A 50 4.43 -24.90 16.56
N ALA A 51 4.79 -23.73 17.06
CA ALA A 51 5.11 -23.51 18.47
C ALA A 51 4.43 -22.24 18.99
N GLU A 52 4.20 -22.17 20.30
CA GLU A 52 3.61 -20.98 20.94
C GLU A 52 4.59 -19.79 20.92
N ASP A 53 5.86 -20.06 21.18
CA ASP A 53 6.94 -19.08 21.06
C ASP A 53 8.21 -19.74 20.50
N ILE A 54 9.15 -18.91 20.03
CA ILE A 54 10.46 -19.38 19.59
C ILE A 54 11.35 -19.51 20.81
N ASP A 55 11.53 -20.73 21.31
CA ASP A 55 12.61 -21.00 22.25
C ASP A 55 13.95 -20.68 21.58
N SER A 56 14.65 -19.70 22.12
CA SER A 56 15.96 -19.18 21.67
C SER A 56 17.11 -20.17 21.85
N SER A 57 16.82 -21.47 21.80
CA SER A 57 17.83 -22.51 21.67
C SER A 57 18.49 -22.36 20.31
N VAL A 58 19.70 -21.83 20.32
CA VAL A 58 20.63 -21.65 19.19
C VAL A 58 20.82 -22.93 18.34
N PHE A 59 20.39 -24.09 18.84
CA PHE A 59 20.44 -25.39 18.15
C PHE A 59 19.20 -25.68 17.26
N SER A 60 18.11 -24.92 17.41
CA SER A 60 16.90 -25.00 16.58
C SER A 60 16.87 -23.83 15.60
N ALA A 61 17.85 -23.73 14.71
CA ALA A 61 17.85 -22.79 13.58
C ALA A 61 16.82 -23.16 12.49
N GLY A 62 15.70 -23.78 12.88
CA GLY A 62 14.53 -23.96 12.04
C GLY A 62 13.57 -22.83 12.33
N ALA A 63 13.32 -21.97 11.34
CA ALA A 63 12.20 -21.04 11.36
C ALA A 63 10.95 -21.79 11.86
N GLY A 64 10.45 -21.45 13.04
CA GLY A 64 9.23 -22.04 13.59
C GLY A 64 8.01 -21.25 13.11
N ILE A 65 6.87 -21.91 12.96
CA ILE A 65 5.60 -21.24 12.72
C ILE A 65 5.04 -20.86 14.08
N THR A 66 4.93 -19.56 14.36
CA THR A 66 4.30 -19.06 15.60
C THR A 66 3.06 -18.20 15.27
N PRO A 67 2.06 -18.14 16.16
CA PRO A 67 0.89 -17.29 15.97
C PRO A 67 1.25 -15.82 15.72
N LYS A 68 2.20 -15.30 16.49
CA LYS A 68 2.73 -13.94 16.33
C LYS A 68 3.33 -13.71 14.94
N PHE A 69 4.10 -14.67 14.42
CA PHE A 69 4.70 -14.57 13.10
C PHE A 69 3.62 -14.57 12.00
N VAL A 70 2.67 -15.50 12.08
CA VAL A 70 1.59 -15.60 11.08
C VAL A 70 0.73 -14.33 11.09
N ARG A 71 0.33 -13.84 12.27
CA ARG A 71 -0.45 -12.61 12.41
C ARG A 71 0.27 -11.41 11.78
N HIS A 72 1.56 -11.24 12.07
CA HIS A 72 2.33 -10.14 11.49
C HIS A 72 2.35 -10.18 9.95
N ARG A 73 2.47 -11.38 9.35
CA ARG A 73 2.42 -11.53 7.89
C ARG A 73 1.05 -11.25 7.29
N LEU A 74 -0.02 -11.53 8.03
CA LEU A 74 -1.38 -11.20 7.60
C LEU A 74 -1.62 -9.69 7.70
N GLU A 75 -1.17 -9.04 8.76
CA GLU A 75 -1.23 -7.57 8.93
C GLU A 75 -0.51 -6.84 7.77
N GLU A 76 0.70 -7.29 7.39
CA GLU A 76 1.43 -6.74 6.23
C GLU A 76 0.64 -6.82 4.92
N VAL A 77 -0.23 -7.83 4.79
CA VAL A 77 -1.02 -8.08 3.58
C VAL A 77 -2.36 -7.35 3.63
N GLU A 78 -2.96 -7.21 4.81
CA GLU A 78 -4.22 -6.49 5.05
C GLU A 78 -4.11 -5.00 4.68
N ASP A 79 -2.95 -4.38 4.92
CA ASP A 79 -2.69 -2.98 4.60
C ASP A 79 -2.65 -2.68 3.08
N ASN A 80 -2.66 -3.69 2.21
CA ASN A 80 -2.58 -3.53 0.76
C ASN A 80 -3.94 -3.73 0.05
N PRO A 81 -4.61 -2.66 -0.43
CA PRO A 81 -5.94 -2.76 -1.03
C PRO A 81 -5.98 -3.54 -2.36
N ASN A 82 -4.82 -3.83 -2.96
CA ASN A 82 -4.72 -4.58 -4.20
C ASN A 82 -4.71 -6.09 -3.97
N VAL A 83 -4.48 -6.56 -2.75
CA VAL A 83 -4.50 -7.99 -2.45
C VAL A 83 -5.94 -8.48 -2.44
N LYS A 84 -6.26 -9.41 -3.34
CA LYS A 84 -7.61 -10.00 -3.48
C LYS A 84 -7.68 -11.44 -2.97
N ALA A 85 -6.54 -12.08 -2.74
CA ALA A 85 -6.46 -13.44 -2.21
C ALA A 85 -5.11 -13.69 -1.54
N ILE A 86 -5.06 -14.69 -0.66
CA ILE A 86 -3.87 -15.13 0.06
C ILE A 86 -3.68 -16.63 -0.17
N ILE A 87 -2.44 -17.05 -0.46
CA ILE A 87 -2.01 -18.44 -0.52
C ILE A 87 -1.05 -18.68 0.65
N LEU A 88 -1.48 -19.51 1.60
CA LEU A 88 -0.63 -20.00 2.68
C LEU A 88 0.03 -21.33 2.23
N LYS A 89 1.33 -21.33 1.97
CA LYS A 89 2.08 -22.56 1.66
C LYS A 89 2.65 -23.14 2.94
N ILE A 90 2.03 -24.19 3.45
CA ILE A 90 2.41 -24.83 4.71
C ILE A 90 3.32 -26.03 4.45
N ASN A 91 4.50 -26.01 5.05
CA ASN A 91 5.44 -27.13 5.12
C ASN A 91 5.85 -27.35 6.58
N SER A 92 4.97 -28.02 7.33
CA SER A 92 5.14 -28.20 8.77
C SER A 92 5.01 -29.67 9.17
N PRO A 93 5.87 -30.18 10.08
CA PRO A 93 5.66 -31.48 10.71
C PRO A 93 4.54 -31.47 11.77
N GLY A 94 3.89 -30.33 12.02
CA GLY A 94 2.92 -30.13 13.11
C GLY A 94 3.56 -29.45 14.32
N GLY A 95 2.96 -29.62 15.51
CA GLY A 95 3.46 -29.05 16.76
C GLY A 95 2.37 -28.79 17.80
N SER A 96 2.38 -27.62 18.44
CA SER A 96 1.41 -27.24 19.47
C SER A 96 -0.01 -27.10 18.89
N VAL A 97 -0.96 -27.79 19.53
CA VAL A 97 -2.39 -27.64 19.25
C VAL A 97 -2.87 -26.25 19.63
N GLY A 98 -2.38 -25.68 20.76
CA GLY A 98 -2.73 -24.34 21.21
C GLY A 98 -2.33 -23.27 20.19
N ALA A 99 -1.08 -23.33 19.72
CA ALA A 99 -0.59 -22.42 18.67
C ALA A 99 -1.33 -22.60 17.34
N SER A 100 -1.69 -23.84 16.98
CA SER A 100 -2.48 -24.08 15.76
C SER A 100 -3.89 -23.49 15.87
N GLN A 101 -4.50 -23.56 17.05
CA GLN A 101 -5.82 -22.98 17.33
C GLN A 101 -5.81 -21.45 17.33
N GLU A 102 -4.69 -20.84 17.71
CA GLU A 102 -4.52 -19.37 17.65
C GLU A 102 -4.27 -18.88 16.21
N ILE A 103 -3.66 -19.71 15.37
CA ILE A 103 -3.41 -19.40 13.95
C ILE A 103 -4.69 -19.53 13.10
N ALA A 104 -5.60 -20.44 13.47
CA ALA A 104 -6.81 -20.77 12.71
C ALA A 104 -7.92 -19.73 12.89
#